data_AF-A0A925BEA8-F1
#
_entry.id   AF-A0A925BEA8-F1
#
_cell.length_a   1.000
_cell.length_b   1.000
_cell.length_c   1.000
_cell.angle_alpha   90.00
_cell.angle_beta   90.00
_cell.angle_gamma   90.00
#
_symmetry.space_group_name_H-M   'P 1'
#
loop_
_entity.id
_entity.type
_entity.pdbx_description
1 polymer ?
#
loop_
_entity_poly.entity_id
_entity_poly.type
_entity_poly.pdbx_seq_one_letter_code
_entity_poly.pdbx_strand_id
1 'polypeptide(L)'
;MMLPMGEYPQERVVLSAINILFILNIAANPNSLIRLENRPFNFLGKISYGLYMFHPLVIIVTLAVLRNTTLAEDNFLLFNLVLYAGSIAGTIALAAVSYRFYESRFLRLKDRFSVVQSGAPVENSAVSF
;
A
#
# COMPACT_ATOMS: atom_id res chain seq x y z
N MET A 1 -7.67 -20.59 -16.41
CA MET A 1 -7.95 -21.74 -15.53
C MET A 1 -8.39 -21.19 -14.18
N MET A 2 -9.70 -20.93 -14.04
CA MET A 2 -10.31 -20.42 -12.82
C MET A 2 -10.42 -21.57 -11.83
N LEU A 3 -9.89 -21.42 -10.62
CA LEU A 3 -10.10 -22.40 -9.55
C LEU A 3 -11.60 -22.51 -9.27
N PRO A 4 -12.15 -23.71 -9.08
CA PRO A 4 -13.55 -23.89 -8.73
C PRO A 4 -13.81 -23.28 -7.34
N MET A 5 -14.38 -22.07 -7.32
CA MET A 5 -14.71 -21.28 -6.13
C MET A 5 -15.92 -21.87 -5.37
N GLY A 6 -15.95 -23.19 -5.18
CA GLY A 6 -17.10 -23.89 -4.59
C GLY A 6 -16.80 -25.18 -3.83
N GLU A 7 -15.61 -25.78 -3.93
CA GLU A 7 -15.49 -27.20 -3.54
C GLU A 7 -14.94 -27.48 -2.12
N TYR A 8 -14.19 -26.59 -1.46
CA TYR A 8 -13.63 -26.94 -0.13
C TYR A 8 -13.62 -25.77 0.87
N PRO A 9 -14.69 -25.59 1.68
CA PRO A 9 -14.68 -24.62 2.79
C PRO A 9 -13.53 -24.87 3.79
N GLN A 10 -13.11 -26.13 3.93
CA GLN A 10 -12.01 -26.54 4.81
C GLN A 10 -10.67 -25.91 4.39
N GLU A 11 -10.35 -25.87 3.10
CA GLU A 11 -9.10 -25.29 2.59
C GLU A 11 -8.99 -23.79 2.89
N ARG A 12 -10.08 -23.05 2.75
CA ARG A 12 -10.12 -21.61 3.07
C ARG A 12 -9.88 -21.35 4.55
N VAL A 13 -10.41 -22.21 5.42
CA VAL A 13 -10.21 -22.13 6.88
C VAL A 13 -8.76 -22.43 7.22
N VAL A 14 -8.16 -23.46 6.61
CA VAL A 14 -6.75 -23.80 6.81
C VAL A 14 -5.85 -22.63 6.36
N LEU A 15 -6.06 -22.07 5.18
CA LEU A 15 -5.31 -20.90 4.71
C LEU A 15 -5.47 -19.69 5.63
N SER A 16 -6.69 -19.43 6.12
CA SER A 16 -6.94 -18.32 7.05
C SER A 16 -6.21 -18.54 8.39
N ALA A 17 -6.24 -19.77 8.92
CA ALA A 17 -5.53 -20.12 10.14
C ALA A 17 -4.01 -19.94 9.98
N ILE A 18 -3.43 -20.38 8.86
CA ILE A 18 -2.01 -20.19 8.56
C ILE A 18 -1.68 -18.69 8.48
N ASN A 19 -2.49 -17.89 7.79
CA ASN A 19 -2.28 -16.44 7.70
C ASN A 19 -2.35 -15.76 9.08
N ILE A 20 -3.30 -16.13 9.93
CA ILE A 20 -3.41 -15.59 11.29
C ILE A 20 -2.16 -15.95 12.11
N LEU A 21 -1.73 -17.21 12.08
CA LEU A 21 -0.53 -17.65 12.78
C LEU A 21 0.72 -16.89 12.30
N PHE A 22 0.83 -16.66 11.00
CA PHE A 22 1.91 -15.88 10.40
C PHE A 22 1.89 -14.42 10.86
N ILE A 23 0.74 -13.74 10.78
CA ILE A 23 0.58 -12.35 11.22
C ILE A 23 0.87 -12.22 12.72
N LEU A 24 0.36 -13.14 13.55
CA LEU A 24 0.62 -13.14 15.00
C LEU A 24 2.10 -13.37 15.32
N ASN A 25 2.77 -14.26 14.59
CA ASN A 25 4.21 -14.46 14.76
C ASN A 25 4.99 -13.17 14.45
N ILE A 26 4.67 -12.49 13.35
CA ILE A 26 5.37 -11.24 13.00
C ILE A 26 5.04 -10.10 13.97
N ALA A 27 3.78 -9.98 14.41
CA ALA A 27 3.32 -8.86 15.23
C ALA A 27 3.64 -8.99 16.72
N ALA A 28 3.63 -10.20 17.28
CA ALA A 28 3.72 -10.42 18.73
C ALA A 28 5.00 -11.15 19.17
N ASN A 29 5.77 -11.76 18.26
CA ASN A 29 7.02 -12.42 18.62
C ASN A 29 8.21 -11.46 18.50
N PRO A 30 8.84 -11.02 19.61
CA PRO A 30 10.02 -10.15 19.54
C PRO A 30 11.23 -10.81 18.87
N ASN A 31 11.25 -12.15 18.79
CA ASN A 31 12.29 -12.94 18.11
C ASN A 31 11.84 -13.41 16.72
N SER A 32 10.92 -12.70 16.05
CA SER A 32 10.55 -13.04 14.68
C SER A 32 11.74 -12.89 13.73
N LEU A 33 11.88 -13.84 12.79
CA LEU A 33 12.94 -13.83 11.79
C LEU A 33 12.83 -12.62 10.84
N ILE A 34 11.63 -12.06 10.66
CA ILE A 34 11.37 -10.93 9.77
C ILE A 34 10.94 -9.72 10.62
N ARG A 35 11.84 -8.75 10.77
CA ARG A 35 11.58 -7.53 11.54
C ARG A 35 11.06 -6.43 10.61
N LEU A 36 9.73 -6.25 10.57
CA LEU A 36 9.06 -5.24 9.73
C LEU A 36 9.10 -3.82 10.32
N GLU A 37 9.52 -3.68 11.58
CA GLU A 37 9.66 -2.39 12.25
C GLU A 37 10.95 -1.68 11.81
N ASN A 38 10.99 -1.28 10.54
CA ASN A 38 12.05 -0.47 9.98
C ASN A 38 11.48 0.84 9.40
N ARG A 39 12.35 1.83 9.20
CA ARG A 39 11.95 3.16 8.69
C ARG A 39 11.14 3.10 7.38
N PRO A 40 11.54 2.37 6.33
CA PRO A 40 10.79 2.34 5.07
C PRO A 40 9.43 1.65 5.19
N PHE A 41 9.32 0.51 5.88
CA PHE A 41 8.02 -0.16 6.05
C PHE A 41 7.08 0.65 6.95
N ASN A 42 7.60 1.33 7.97
CA ASN A 42 6.81 2.26 8.79
C ASN A 42 6.29 3.44 7.95
N PHE A 43 7.10 3.96 7.02
CA PHE A 43 6.66 5.00 6.09
C PHE A 43 5.61 4.49 5.10
N LEU A 44 5.83 3.31 4.49
CA LEU A 44 4.84 2.67 3.61
C LEU A 44 3.51 2.41 4.33
N GLY A 45 3.56 1.99 5.60
CA GLY A 45 2.40 1.82 6.45
C GLY A 45 1.63 3.14 6.67
N LYS A 46 2.35 4.25 6.90
CA LYS A 46 1.75 5.59 7.04
C LYS A 46 1.03 6.04 5.77
N ILE A 47 1.60 5.82 4.59
CA ILE A 47 0.97 6.22 3.32
C ILE A 47 0.01 5.17 2.74
N SER A 48 -0.21 4.05 3.44
CA SER A 48 -0.98 2.90 2.95
C SER A 48 -2.43 3.25 2.59
N TYR A 49 -3.04 4.17 3.33
CA TYR A 49 -4.37 4.68 3.01
C TYR A 49 -4.39 5.38 1.65
N GLY A 50 -3.40 6.25 1.40
CA GLY A 50 -3.23 6.89 0.10
C GLY A 50 -2.97 5.88 -1.02
N LEU A 51 -2.13 4.86 -0.77
CA LEU A 51 -1.87 3.80 -1.76
C LEU A 51 -3.19 3.10 -2.15
N TYR A 52 -4.02 2.74 -1.17
CA TYR A 52 -5.32 2.12 -1.40
C TYR A 52 -6.28 3.02 -2.19
N MET A 53 -6.37 4.31 -1.86
CA MET A 53 -7.27 5.23 -2.55
C MET A 53 -6.84 5.55 -3.99
N PHE A 54 -5.54 5.76 -4.22
CA PHE A 54 -5.05 6.32 -5.48
C PHE A 54 -4.65 5.27 -6.51
N HIS A 55 -4.37 4.03 -6.11
CA HIS A 55 -3.95 3.01 -7.09
C HIS A 55 -4.92 2.82 -8.27
N PRO A 56 -6.26 2.77 -8.11
CA PRO A 56 -7.13 2.53 -9.27
C PRO A 56 -7.14 3.74 -10.21
N LEU A 57 -7.08 4.96 -9.66
CA LEU A 57 -7.01 6.20 -10.45
C LEU A 57 -5.71 6.27 -11.25
N VAL A 58 -4.57 5.99 -10.62
CA VAL A 58 -3.27 6.02 -11.28
C VAL A 58 -3.18 4.95 -12.36
N ILE A 59 -3.71 3.74 -12.13
CA ILE A 59 -3.75 2.68 -13.15
C ILE A 59 -4.53 3.15 -14.38
N ILE A 60 -5.71 3.75 -14.19
CA ILE A 60 -6.55 4.24 -15.30
C ILE A 60 -5.82 5.34 -16.08
N VAL A 61 -5.21 6.31 -15.38
CA VAL A 61 -4.47 7.40 -16.02
C VAL A 61 -3.27 6.89 -16.79
N THR A 62 -2.44 6.04 -16.18
CA THR A 62 -1.27 5.45 -16.84
C THR A 62 -1.68 4.64 -18.07
N LEU A 63 -2.75 3.86 -17.98
CA LEU A 63 -3.28 3.10 -19.11
C LEU A 63 -3.75 4.03 -20.25
N ALA A 64 -4.48 5.10 -19.92
CA ALA A 64 -4.96 6.07 -20.90
C ALA A 64 -3.82 6.78 -21.62
N VAL A 65 -2.76 7.17 -20.90
CA VAL A 65 -1.55 7.80 -21.46
C VAL A 65 -0.81 6.83 -22.38
N LEU A 66 -0.56 5.60 -21.91
CA LEU A 66 0.16 4.59 -22.69
C LEU A 66 -0.58 4.18 -23.96
N ARG A 67 -1.92 4.10 -23.94
CA ARG A 67 -2.73 3.76 -25.11
C ARG A 67 -2.66 4.82 -26.22
N ASN A 68 -2.42 6.08 -25.86
CA ASN A 68 -2.21 7.15 -26.83
C ASN A 68 -0.79 7.18 -27.41
N THR A 69 0.09 6.25 -27.00
CA THR A 69 1.47 6.15 -27.47
C THR A 69 1.62 4.95 -28.41
N THR A 70 2.50 5.02 -29.41
CA THR A 70 2.77 3.90 -30.34
C THR A 70 3.37 2.65 -29.66
N LEU A 71 3.81 2.80 -28.41
CA LEU A 71 4.35 1.73 -27.56
C LEU A 71 3.41 0.51 -27.43
N ALA A 72 2.10 0.70 -27.55
CA ALA A 72 1.12 -0.38 -27.47
C ALA A 72 1.23 -1.37 -28.65
N GLU A 73 1.63 -0.89 -29.84
CA GLU A 73 1.73 -1.71 -31.05
C GLU A 73 3.15 -2.23 -31.27
N ASP A 74 4.17 -1.46 -30.88
CA ASP A 74 5.57 -1.81 -31.16
C ASP A 74 6.12 -2.90 -30.23
N ASN A 75 5.79 -2.88 -28.93
CA ASN A 75 6.44 -3.76 -27.94
C ASN A 75 5.54 -4.10 -26.73
N PHE A 76 4.86 -5.25 -26.78
CA PHE A 76 4.00 -5.73 -25.69
C PHE A 76 4.71 -5.83 -24.32
N LEU A 77 5.94 -6.33 -24.29
CA LEU A 77 6.73 -6.47 -23.06
C LEU A 77 7.04 -5.10 -22.42
N LEU A 78 7.48 -4.15 -23.24
CA LEU A 78 7.81 -2.81 -22.78
C LEU A 78 6.56 -2.07 -22.29
N PHE A 79 5.44 -2.22 -23.00
CA PHE A 79 4.15 -1.67 -22.60
C PHE A 79 3.74 -2.14 -21.20
N ASN A 80 3.78 -3.45 -20.94
CA ASN A 80 3.41 -4.00 -19.63
C ASN A 80 4.39 -3.56 -18.52
N LEU A 81 5.69 -3.55 -18.82
CA LEU A 81 6.70 -3.09 -17.86
C LEU A 81 6.45 -1.64 -17.44
N VAL A 82 6.22 -0.75 -18.40
CA VAL A 82 5.94 0.67 -18.13
C VAL A 82 4.59 0.84 -17.42
N LEU A 83 3.56 0.08 -17.79
CA LEU A 83 2.26 0.13 -17.11
C LEU A 83 2.37 -0.26 -15.64
N TYR A 84 3.02 -1.39 -15.32
CA TYR A 84 3.17 -1.85 -13.94
C TYR A 84 4.12 -0.96 -13.14
N ALA A 85 5.30 -0.64 -13.68
CA ALA A 85 6.26 0.21 -12.98
C ALA A 85 5.71 1.63 -12.79
N GLY A 86 5.09 2.19 -13.83
CA GLY A 86 4.50 3.53 -13.81
C GLY A 86 3.28 3.62 -12.89
N SER A 87 2.42 2.60 -12.87
CA SER A 87 1.29 2.59 -11.93
C SER A 87 1.74 2.49 -10.47
N ILE A 88 2.71 1.63 -10.15
CA ILE A 88 3.25 1.51 -8.79
C ILE A 88 3.95 2.81 -8.37
N ALA A 89 4.88 3.30 -9.19
CA ALA A 89 5.64 4.52 -8.88
C ALA A 89 4.72 5.75 -8.76
N GLY A 90 3.77 5.90 -9.69
CA GLY A 90 2.78 6.98 -9.66
C GLY A 90 1.87 6.92 -8.44
N THR A 91 1.47 5.72 -8.02
CA THR A 91 0.64 5.53 -6.82
C THR A 91 1.41 5.90 -5.56
N ILE A 92 2.67 5.45 -5.43
CA ILE A 92 3.52 5.80 -4.30
C ILE A 92 3.76 7.31 -4.24
N ALA A 93 4.06 7.93 -5.38
CA ALA A 93 4.28 9.37 -5.47
C ALA A 93 3.02 10.16 -5.07
N LEU A 94 1.86 9.81 -5.63
CA LEU A 94 0.60 10.49 -5.33
C LEU A 94 0.14 10.26 -3.88
N ALA A 95 0.31 9.05 -3.35
CA ALA A 95 0.04 8.74 -1.96
C ALA A 95 0.96 9.52 -1.01
N ALA A 96 2.26 9.62 -1.31
CA ALA A 96 3.21 10.40 -0.51
C ALA A 96 2.89 11.89 -0.51
N VAL A 97 2.49 12.45 -1.67
CA VAL A 97 2.02 13.83 -1.77
C VAL A 97 0.74 14.01 -0.95
N SER A 98 -0.25 13.13 -1.11
CA SER A 98 -1.50 13.20 -0.36
C SER A 98 -1.28 13.11 1.16
N TYR A 99 -0.39 12.23 1.60
CA TYR A 99 -0.01 12.09 3.00
C TYR A 99 0.52 13.41 3.56
N ARG A 100 1.41 14.07 2.81
CA ARG A 100 2.02 15.33 3.24
C ARG A 100 1.01 16.48 3.29
N PHE A 101 0.13 16.60 2.31
CA PHE A 101 -0.77 17.76 2.20
C PHE A 101 -2.09 17.59 2.94
N TYR A 102 -2.71 16.40 2.88
CA TYR A 102 -4.04 16.15 3.43
C TYR A 102 -3.94 15.35 4.72
N GLU A 103 -3.39 14.15 4.67
CA GLU A 103 -3.46 13.20 5.80
C GLU A 103 -2.79 13.75 7.06
N SER A 104 -1.60 14.36 6.91
CA SER A 104 -0.87 14.97 8.02
C SER A 104 -1.64 16.11 8.70
N ARG A 105 -2.47 16.86 7.94
CA ARG A 105 -3.31 17.94 8.47
C ARG A 105 -4.48 17.38 9.28
N PHE A 106 -5.14 16.35 8.76
CA PHE A 106 -6.25 15.68 9.46
C PHE A 106 -5.79 14.96 10.71
N LEU A 107 -4.63 14.30 10.68
CA LEU A 107 -4.02 13.67 11.85
C LEU A 107 -3.72 14.70 12.95
N ARG A 108 -3.14 15.86 12.60
CA ARG A 108 -2.91 16.96 13.57
C ARG A 108 -4.20 17.53 14.14
N LEU A 109 -5.29 17.51 13.37
CA LEU A 109 -6.60 17.94 13.85
C LEU A 109 -7.19 16.91 14.82
N LYS A 110 -7.03 15.61 14.53
CA LYS A 110 -7.42 14.52 15.44
C LYS A 110 -6.71 14.64 16.79
N ASP A 111 -5.40 14.90 16.80
CA ASP A 111 -4.63 15.05 18.05
C ASP A 111 -5.14 16.21 18.93
N ARG A 112 -5.72 17.26 18.33
CA ARG A 112 -6.30 18.40 19.06
C ARG A 112 -7.64 18.08 19.72
N PHE A 113 -8.45 17.19 19.13
CA PHE A 113 -9.80 16.86 19.63
C PHE A 113 -9.87 15.50 20.33
N SER A 114 -8.77 14.76 20.36
CA SER A 114 -8.63 13.47 21.04
C SER A 114 -8.55 13.69 22.56
N VAL A 115 -9.58 13.23 23.29
CA VAL A 115 -9.58 13.19 24.77
C VAL A 115 -8.67 12.07 25.29
N VAL A 116 -8.51 10.99 24.52
CA VAL A 116 -7.63 9.85 24.82
C VAL A 116 -6.62 9.69 23.69
N GLN A 117 -5.36 9.99 23.99
CA GLN A 117 -4.24 9.83 23.07
C GLN A 117 -4.05 8.34 22.77
N SER A 118 -4.49 7.94 21.58
CA SER A 118 -4.41 6.57 21.08
C SER A 118 -3.66 6.60 19.74
N GLY A 119 -2.34 6.47 19.83
CA GLY A 119 -1.39 6.52 18.71
C GLY A 119 -0.06 7.16 19.07
N ALA A 120 0.98 6.89 18.28
CA ALA A 120 2.24 7.63 18.37
C ALA A 120 2.00 9.07 17.87
N PRO A 121 2.58 10.11 18.54
CA PRO A 121 2.44 11.48 18.10
C PRO A 121 2.86 11.64 16.63
N VAL A 122 2.22 12.55 15.89
CA VAL A 122 2.72 12.98 14.57
C VAL A 122 3.99 13.80 14.80
N GLU A 123 5.10 13.11 15.10
CA GLU A 123 6.43 13.69 15.17
C GLU A 123 6.68 14.41 13.85
N ASN A 124 7.20 15.64 13.93
CA ASN A 124 7.48 16.51 12.79
C ASN A 124 8.34 15.75 11.77
N SER A 125 7.67 15.04 10.88
CA SER A 125 8.24 14.29 9.77
C SER A 125 8.55 15.31 8.68
N ALA A 126 9.43 16.28 9.02
CA ALA A 126 10.26 16.91 8.02
C ALA A 126 11.02 15.75 7.39
N VAL A 127 10.62 15.46 6.16
CA VAL A 127 11.17 14.40 5.32
C VAL A 127 12.69 14.63 5.23
N SER A 128 13.45 13.98 6.11
CA SER A 128 14.87 13.76 5.89
C SER A 128 14.95 12.53 5.01
N PHE A 129 15.08 12.77 3.70
CA PHE A 129 15.57 11.76 2.78
C PHE A 129 16.99 11.33 3.18
#